data_AF-A0A850SD51-F1
#
_entry.id   AF-A0A850SD51-F1
#
_cell.length_a   1.000
_cell.length_b   1.000
_cell.length_c   1.000
_cell.angle_alpha   90.00
_cell.angle_beta   90.00
_cell.angle_gamma   90.00
#
_symmetry.space_group_name_H-M   'P 1'
#
loop_
_entity.id
_entity.type
_entity.pdbx_description
1 polymer ?
#
loop_
_entity_poly.entity_id
_entity_poly.type
_entity_poly.pdbx_seq_one_letter_code
_entity_poly.pdbx_strand_id
1 'polypeptide(L)'
;MVVEEVRYDFEEHQKYADDFVRDLVKLMIISKMNSPARNKASREYFEKLVSQMEECETTLVKYGQPLLYVKYSGMAFTDQKVTTTFVRTGHVIDVTMESMFGEFVKSFDTLASASQSKVRWGVGEKPDPLFALLDQFVDAVCRLSYMDESSPNSLAGRRFGIRNAGLIRTSLHLEFLVDGRLNIIELNPAKRKKKAELLFGDSEAAKAIVAVMSQ
;
A
#
# COMPACT_ATOMS: atom_id res chain seq x y z
N MET A 1 10.52 10.95 -17.82
CA MET A 1 10.07 10.77 -16.44
C MET A 1 9.27 12.01 -16.06
N VAL A 2 8.04 11.82 -15.61
CA VAL A 2 7.13 12.85 -15.13
C VAL A 2 7.11 12.72 -13.61
N VAL A 3 7.31 13.85 -12.93
CA VAL A 3 7.25 13.97 -11.48
C VAL A 3 6.20 15.03 -11.16
N GLU A 4 5.28 14.69 -10.27
CA GLU A 4 4.23 15.60 -9.80
C GLU A 4 4.22 15.60 -8.28
N GLU A 5 4.19 16.79 -7.71
CA GLU A 5 4.11 17.02 -6.28
C GLU A 5 2.81 17.76 -5.98
N VAL A 6 1.96 17.14 -5.17
CA VAL A 6 0.65 17.68 -4.81
C VAL A 6 0.60 17.86 -3.31
N ARG A 7 0.28 19.08 -2.87
CA ARG A 7 0.03 19.41 -1.48
C ARG A 7 -1.47 19.38 -1.19
N TYR A 8 -1.87 18.52 -0.28
CA TYR A 8 -3.23 18.50 0.26
C TYR A 8 -3.22 19.13 1.66
N ASP A 9 -4.00 20.19 1.82
CA ASP A 9 -4.16 20.90 3.08
C ASP A 9 -5.54 20.60 3.66
N PHE A 10 -5.56 19.97 4.84
CA PHE A 10 -6.77 19.61 5.56
C PHE A 10 -7.01 20.47 6.81
N GLU A 11 -6.49 21.71 6.86
CA GLU A 11 -6.67 22.62 8.00
C GLU A 11 -8.16 22.74 8.41
N GLU A 12 -9.04 22.98 7.44
CA GLU A 12 -10.49 23.13 7.67
C GLU A 12 -11.19 21.79 7.97
N HIS A 13 -10.56 20.66 7.64
CA HIS A 13 -11.17 19.34 7.70
C HIS A 13 -10.22 18.24 8.18
N GLN A 14 -9.58 18.44 9.34
CA GLN A 14 -8.54 17.56 9.87
C GLN A 14 -8.95 16.07 9.97
N LYS A 15 -10.23 15.78 10.20
CA LYS A 15 -10.75 14.40 10.25
C LYS A 15 -10.60 13.65 8.93
N TYR A 16 -10.57 14.34 7.79
CA TYR A 16 -10.40 13.71 6.47
C TYR A 16 -8.93 13.43 6.14
N ALA A 17 -7.98 14.03 6.85
CA ALA A 17 -6.56 13.74 6.63
C ALA A 17 -6.23 12.27 6.90
N ASP A 18 -6.80 11.68 7.96
CA ASP A 18 -6.60 10.26 8.29
C ASP A 18 -7.24 9.35 7.24
N ASP A 19 -8.47 9.66 6.82
CA ASP A 19 -9.15 8.91 5.76
C ASP A 19 -8.36 8.96 4.45
N PHE A 20 -7.85 10.14 4.08
CA PHE A 20 -7.01 10.32 2.90
C PHE A 20 -5.72 9.48 2.98
N VAL A 21 -4.99 9.52 4.11
CA VAL A 21 -3.76 8.71 4.28
C VAL A 21 -4.08 7.23 4.17
N ARG A 22 -5.18 6.77 4.77
CA ARG A 22 -5.60 5.36 4.66
C ARG A 22 -5.83 4.99 3.21
N ASP A 23 -6.70 5.72 2.51
CA ASP A 23 -7.03 5.44 1.11
C ASP A 23 -5.80 5.52 0.20
N LEU A 24 -4.93 6.50 0.42
CA LEU A 24 -3.67 6.64 -0.30
C LEU A 24 -2.77 5.41 -0.10
N VAL A 25 -2.53 4.96 1.14
CA VAL A 25 -1.70 3.78 1.39
C VAL A 25 -2.31 2.52 0.78
N LYS A 26 -3.64 2.36 0.84
CA LYS A 26 -4.33 1.24 0.19
C LYS A 26 -4.11 1.24 -1.32
N LEU A 27 -4.28 2.40 -1.97
CA LEU A 27 -4.05 2.58 -3.39
C LEU A 27 -2.59 2.30 -3.76
N MET A 28 -1.65 2.76 -2.95
CA MET A 28 -0.22 2.46 -3.11
C MET A 28 0.05 0.97 -3.06
N ILE A 29 -0.54 0.23 -2.11
CA ILE A 29 -0.40 -1.23 -2.03
C ILE A 29 -0.99 -1.90 -3.28
N ILE A 30 -2.23 -1.60 -3.65
CA ILE A 30 -2.91 -2.18 -4.82
C ILE A 30 -2.08 -1.94 -6.10
N SER A 31 -1.54 -0.73 -6.28
CA SER A 31 -0.70 -0.38 -7.43
C SER A 31 0.60 -1.18 -7.54
N LYS A 32 0.99 -1.86 -6.45
CA LYS A 32 2.21 -2.67 -6.36
C LYS A 32 1.93 -4.16 -6.20
N MET A 33 0.66 -4.56 -6.17
CA MET A 33 0.29 -5.96 -6.01
C MET A 33 0.59 -6.76 -7.28
N ASN A 34 1.54 -7.68 -7.16
CA ASN A 34 1.88 -8.64 -8.20
C ASN A 34 2.06 -10.05 -7.61
N SER A 35 1.95 -11.06 -8.47
CA SER A 35 2.19 -12.45 -8.09
C SER A 35 2.71 -13.29 -9.25
N PRO A 36 3.80 -14.05 -9.05
CA PRO A 36 4.22 -15.06 -10.01
C PRO A 36 3.17 -16.16 -10.17
N ALA A 37 2.71 -16.41 -11.40
CA ALA A 37 1.81 -17.52 -11.71
C ALA A 37 2.56 -18.85 -11.85
N ARG A 38 3.33 -19.21 -10.81
CA ARG A 38 4.20 -20.40 -10.79
C ARG A 38 3.42 -21.71 -10.79
N ASN A 39 2.24 -21.72 -10.17
CA ASN A 39 1.35 -22.88 -10.14
C ASN A 39 -0.12 -22.45 -10.07
N LYS A 40 -1.02 -23.42 -10.30
CA LYS A 40 -2.47 -23.21 -10.33
C LYS A 40 -3.01 -22.68 -8.99
N ALA A 41 -2.59 -23.26 -7.86
CA ALA A 41 -3.08 -22.87 -6.54
C ALA A 41 -2.70 -21.43 -6.15
N SER A 42 -1.48 -20.99 -6.45
CA SER A 42 -1.06 -19.61 -6.17
C SER A 42 -1.81 -18.60 -7.03
N ARG A 43 -2.09 -18.97 -8.29
CA ARG A 43 -2.91 -18.18 -9.19
C ARG A 43 -4.35 -18.05 -8.71
N GLU A 44 -5.00 -19.16 -8.39
CA GLU A 44 -6.39 -19.19 -7.89
C GLU A 44 -6.53 -18.40 -6.58
N TYR A 45 -5.53 -18.50 -5.69
CA TYR A 45 -5.52 -17.72 -4.46
C TYR A 45 -5.40 -16.21 -4.74
N PHE A 46 -4.51 -15.80 -5.65
CA PHE A 46 -4.40 -14.39 -6.04
C PHE A 46 -5.69 -13.87 -6.70
N GLU A 47 -6.26 -14.62 -7.64
CA GLU A 47 -7.53 -14.27 -8.31
C GLU A 47 -8.68 -14.13 -7.30
N LYS A 48 -8.78 -15.04 -6.33
CA LYS A 48 -9.75 -14.95 -5.23
C LYS A 48 -9.52 -13.70 -4.36
N LEU A 49 -8.26 -13.42 -4.00
CA LEU A 49 -7.93 -12.24 -3.19
C LEU A 49 -8.34 -10.95 -3.90
N VAL A 50 -7.98 -10.81 -5.18
CA VAL A 50 -8.31 -9.63 -5.99
C VAL A 50 -9.82 -9.47 -6.19
N SER A 51 -10.57 -10.57 -6.35
CA SER A 51 -12.05 -10.50 -6.46
C SER A 51 -12.76 -9.96 -5.22
N GLN A 52 -12.06 -9.86 -4.08
CA GLN A 52 -12.58 -9.29 -2.85
C GLN A 52 -12.19 -7.81 -2.67
N MET A 53 -11.59 -7.19 -3.69
CA MET A 53 -11.32 -5.75 -3.74
C MET A 53 -12.25 -5.10 -4.76
N GLU A 54 -12.97 -4.06 -4.35
CA GLU A 54 -13.90 -3.36 -5.25
C GLU A 54 -13.13 -2.71 -6.41
N GLU A 55 -13.74 -2.71 -7.60
CA GLU A 55 -13.13 -2.18 -8.84
C GLU A 55 -11.79 -2.82 -9.27
N CYS A 56 -11.42 -3.96 -8.68
CA CYS A 56 -10.19 -4.66 -9.02
C CYS A 56 -10.42 -5.83 -9.99
N GLU A 57 -9.50 -5.98 -10.94
CA GLU A 57 -9.45 -7.12 -11.86
C GLU A 57 -8.04 -7.73 -11.91
N THR A 58 -7.93 -9.02 -12.22
CA THR A 58 -6.63 -9.64 -12.47
C THR A 58 -6.24 -9.58 -13.93
N THR A 59 -4.98 -9.25 -14.21
CA THR A 59 -4.42 -9.33 -15.56
C THR A 59 -3.17 -10.21 -15.58
N LEU A 60 -3.14 -11.17 -16.50
CA LEU A 60 -1.97 -12.02 -16.73
C LEU A 60 -1.11 -11.44 -17.85
N VAL A 61 0.16 -11.17 -17.55
CA VAL A 61 1.14 -10.73 -18.54
C VAL A 61 2.18 -11.82 -18.73
N LYS A 62 2.54 -12.10 -19.98
CA LYS A 62 3.50 -13.15 -20.36
C LYS A 62 4.69 -12.54 -21.11
N TYR A 63 5.73 -12.17 -20.36
CA TYR A 63 7.07 -11.89 -20.88
C TYR A 63 8.08 -12.68 -20.05
N GLY A 64 8.43 -13.89 -20.50
CA GLY A 64 9.19 -14.84 -19.68
C GLY A 64 8.29 -15.57 -18.68
N GLN A 65 8.58 -15.49 -17.37
CA GLN A 65 7.73 -16.10 -16.35
C GLN A 65 6.38 -15.36 -16.27
N PRO A 66 5.23 -16.06 -16.31
CA PRO A 66 3.93 -15.39 -16.26
C PRO A 66 3.71 -14.69 -14.92
N LEU A 67 3.31 -13.42 -14.96
CA LEU A 67 3.04 -12.57 -13.81
C LEU A 67 1.58 -12.11 -13.81
N LEU A 68 0.95 -12.17 -12.64
CA LEU A 68 -0.38 -11.65 -12.36
C LEU A 68 -0.26 -10.25 -11.77
N TYR A 69 -1.05 -9.33 -12.30
CA TYR A 69 -1.14 -7.94 -11.86
C TYR A 69 -2.57 -7.61 -11.45
N VAL A 70 -2.71 -6.61 -10.58
CA VAL A 70 -4.01 -5.99 -10.28
C VAL A 70 -4.23 -4.81 -11.22
N LYS A 71 -5.41 -4.77 -11.84
CA LYS A 71 -6.00 -3.56 -12.41
C LYS A 71 -6.96 -2.98 -11.40
N TYR A 72 -6.94 -1.67 -11.20
CA TYR A 72 -7.91 -0.97 -10.34
C TYR A 72 -8.58 0.13 -11.15
N SER A 73 -9.92 0.17 -11.15
CA SER A 73 -10.72 1.14 -11.90
C SER A 73 -10.31 1.24 -13.38
N GLY A 74 -10.04 0.10 -14.02
CA GLY A 74 -9.61 0.02 -15.42
C GLY A 74 -8.12 0.29 -15.69
N MET A 75 -7.34 0.66 -14.66
CA MET A 75 -5.93 1.01 -14.78
C MET A 75 -5.02 -0.16 -14.41
N ALA A 76 -4.18 -0.62 -15.34
CA ALA A 76 -3.20 -1.68 -15.09
C ALA A 76 -1.89 -1.12 -14.55
N PHE A 77 -1.64 -1.28 -13.25
CA PHE A 77 -0.34 -0.99 -12.65
C PHE A 77 0.60 -2.17 -12.90
N THR A 78 1.75 -1.91 -13.51
CA THR A 78 2.82 -2.89 -13.74
C THR A 78 4.04 -2.45 -12.94
N ASP A 79 5.07 -3.30 -12.87
CA ASP A 79 6.20 -3.18 -11.93
C ASP A 79 6.95 -1.83 -11.93
N GLN A 80 6.72 -0.96 -12.92
CA GLN A 80 7.45 0.29 -13.12
C GLN A 80 6.57 1.50 -13.48
N LYS A 81 5.26 1.43 -13.23
CA LYS A 81 4.35 2.47 -13.78
C LYS A 81 4.19 3.72 -12.93
N VAL A 82 4.08 3.61 -11.61
CA VAL A 82 3.99 4.78 -10.75
C VAL A 82 4.70 4.52 -9.44
N THR A 83 5.57 5.43 -9.02
CA THR A 83 6.16 5.45 -7.69
C THR A 83 5.48 6.56 -6.93
N THR A 84 4.90 6.25 -5.78
CA THR A 84 4.23 7.23 -4.94
C THR A 84 4.88 7.24 -3.57
N THR A 85 5.13 8.42 -3.05
CA THR A 85 5.53 8.63 -1.66
C THR A 85 4.71 9.77 -1.06
N PHE A 86 4.55 9.78 0.26
CA PHE A 86 3.96 10.92 0.94
C PHE A 86 4.77 11.33 2.17
N VAL A 87 4.62 12.59 2.56
CA VAL A 87 5.09 13.16 3.82
C VAL A 87 3.88 13.80 4.49
N ARG A 88 3.62 13.48 5.76
CA ARG A 88 2.58 14.14 6.54
C ARG A 88 3.19 15.01 7.63
N THR A 89 2.76 16.26 7.70
CA THR A 89 3.12 17.22 8.75
C THR A 89 1.85 17.86 9.29
N GLY A 90 1.31 17.28 10.38
CA GLY A 90 0.05 17.71 10.96
C GLY A 90 -1.14 17.48 10.03
N HIS A 91 -1.76 18.57 9.57
CA HIS A 91 -2.89 18.57 8.64
C HIS A 91 -2.47 18.66 7.16
N VAL A 92 -1.18 18.85 6.88
CA VAL A 92 -0.64 18.91 5.52
C VAL A 92 -0.11 17.53 5.11
N ILE A 93 -0.47 17.09 3.91
CA ILE A 93 0.02 15.85 3.30
C ILE A 93 0.57 16.20 1.92
N ASP A 94 1.88 16.07 1.77
CA ASP A 94 2.58 16.27 0.50
C ASP A 94 2.75 14.89 -0.17
N VAL A 95 2.22 14.72 -1.37
CA VAL A 95 2.30 13.49 -2.16
C VAL A 95 3.18 13.72 -3.38
N THR A 96 4.20 12.88 -3.54
CA THR A 96 5.07 12.85 -4.72
C THR A 96 4.73 11.62 -5.55
N MET A 97 4.47 11.82 -6.84
CA MET A 97 4.16 10.78 -7.81
C MET A 97 5.13 10.84 -8.98
N GLU A 98 5.70 9.70 -9.35
CA GLU A 98 6.70 9.61 -10.41
C GLU A 98 6.35 8.48 -11.39
N SER A 99 6.45 8.74 -12.69
CA SER A 99 6.17 7.76 -13.73
C SER A 99 6.95 8.05 -15.01
N MET A 100 7.20 7.02 -15.82
CA MET A 100 7.68 7.23 -17.20
C MET A 100 6.59 7.78 -18.12
N PHE A 101 5.31 7.57 -17.79
CA PHE A 101 4.14 8.00 -18.55
C PHE A 101 3.24 8.90 -17.70
N GLY A 102 3.08 10.15 -18.12
CA GLY A 102 2.31 11.16 -17.37
C GLY A 102 0.82 10.80 -17.17
N GLU A 103 0.25 9.93 -18.02
CA GLU A 103 -1.10 9.41 -17.81
C GLU A 103 -1.25 8.66 -16.49
N PHE A 104 -0.22 7.90 -16.06
CA PHE A 104 -0.32 7.16 -14.80
C PHE A 104 -0.26 8.07 -13.58
N VAL A 105 0.45 9.20 -13.69
CA VAL A 105 0.47 10.23 -12.63
C VAL A 105 -0.92 10.84 -12.49
N LYS A 106 -1.48 11.34 -13.59
CA LYS A 106 -2.82 11.96 -13.60
C LYS A 106 -3.91 11.01 -13.10
N SER A 107 -3.89 9.76 -13.56
CA SER A 107 -4.85 8.77 -13.11
C SER A 107 -4.68 8.43 -11.63
N PHE A 108 -3.45 8.31 -11.13
CA PHE A 108 -3.22 8.05 -9.71
C PHE A 108 -3.70 9.23 -8.84
N ASP A 109 -3.35 10.47 -9.22
CA ASP A 109 -3.80 11.68 -8.51
C ASP A 109 -5.34 11.78 -8.49
N THR A 110 -5.98 11.51 -9.62
CA THR A 110 -7.46 11.49 -9.71
C THR A 110 -8.06 10.44 -8.78
N LEU A 111 -7.48 9.24 -8.72
CA LEU A 111 -7.94 8.17 -7.83
C LEU A 111 -7.67 8.47 -6.36
N ALA A 112 -6.57 9.13 -6.03
CA ALA A 112 -6.23 9.51 -4.66
C ALA A 112 -7.11 10.66 -4.14
N SER A 113 -7.52 11.59 -5.01
CA SER A 113 -8.26 12.80 -4.64
C SER A 113 -9.78 12.69 -4.74
N ALA A 114 -10.33 11.71 -5.47
CA ALA A 114 -11.78 11.60 -5.62
C ALA A 114 -12.46 11.13 -4.32
N SER A 115 -13.45 11.89 -3.86
CA SER A 115 -14.22 11.56 -2.64
C SER A 115 -15.04 10.27 -2.76
N GLN A 116 -15.27 9.79 -3.98
CA GLN A 116 -15.99 8.55 -4.29
C GLN A 116 -15.06 7.33 -4.41
N SER A 117 -13.75 7.51 -4.55
CA SER A 117 -12.78 6.42 -4.80
C SER A 117 -12.18 5.84 -3.51
N LYS A 118 -12.99 5.72 -2.46
CA LYS A 118 -12.57 5.05 -1.22
C LYS A 118 -12.14 3.62 -1.54
N VAL A 119 -10.92 3.26 -1.16
CA VAL A 119 -10.37 1.95 -1.49
C VAL A 119 -10.98 0.91 -0.56
N ARG A 120 -11.87 0.08 -1.12
CA ARG A 120 -12.58 -0.97 -0.39
C ARG A 120 -12.04 -2.34 -0.75
N TRP A 121 -11.56 -3.03 0.27
CA TRP A 121 -11.12 -4.42 0.17
C TRP A 121 -11.80 -5.28 1.23
N GLY A 122 -11.81 -6.60 1.02
CA GLY A 122 -12.53 -7.53 1.89
C GLY A 122 -14.05 -7.47 1.77
N VAL A 123 -14.61 -7.15 0.59
CA VAL A 123 -16.06 -6.93 0.40
C VAL A 123 -16.95 -8.19 0.37
N GLY A 124 -16.40 -9.37 0.66
CA GLY A 124 -17.13 -10.65 0.64
C GLY A 124 -17.64 -11.10 2.01
N GLU A 125 -18.59 -12.04 2.05
CA GLU A 125 -19.15 -12.60 3.30
C GLU A 125 -18.10 -13.23 4.23
N LYS A 126 -17.00 -13.72 3.65
CA LYS A 126 -15.85 -14.30 4.34
C LYS A 126 -14.57 -13.71 3.75
N PRO A 127 -14.20 -12.48 4.15
CA PRO A 127 -13.02 -11.82 3.63
C PRO A 127 -11.78 -12.64 3.99
N ASP A 128 -10.80 -12.64 3.09
CA ASP A 128 -9.52 -13.28 3.36
C ASP A 128 -8.88 -12.65 4.61
N PRO A 129 -8.41 -13.44 5.59
CA PRO A 129 -7.80 -12.91 6.81
C PRO A 129 -6.58 -12.00 6.55
N LEU A 130 -5.98 -12.06 5.37
CA LEU A 130 -4.93 -11.13 4.96
C LEU A 130 -5.43 -9.67 4.95
N PHE A 131 -6.70 -9.40 4.62
CA PHE A 131 -7.24 -8.04 4.62
C PHE A 131 -7.21 -7.40 6.00
N ALA A 132 -7.48 -8.17 7.06
CA ALA A 132 -7.37 -7.66 8.43
C ALA A 132 -5.92 -7.25 8.77
N LEU A 133 -4.92 -7.99 8.29
CA LEU A 133 -3.51 -7.62 8.49
C LEU A 133 -3.11 -6.39 7.65
N LEU A 134 -3.67 -6.26 6.45
CA LEU A 134 -3.48 -5.09 5.60
C LEU A 134 -4.09 -3.84 6.22
N ASP A 135 -5.30 -3.91 6.76
CA ASP A 135 -5.93 -2.80 7.47
C ASP A 135 -5.12 -2.41 8.71
N GLN A 136 -4.63 -3.37 9.50
CA GLN A 136 -3.73 -3.09 10.62
C GLN A 136 -2.45 -2.38 10.19
N PHE A 137 -1.86 -2.77 9.05
CA PHE A 137 -0.69 -2.09 8.50
C PHE A 137 -1.00 -0.65 8.10
N VAL A 138 -2.11 -0.44 7.38
CA VAL A 138 -2.57 0.89 6.94
C VAL A 138 -2.85 1.78 8.16
N ASP A 139 -3.54 1.27 9.17
CA ASP A 139 -3.82 2.00 10.41
C ASP A 139 -2.55 2.32 11.19
N ALA A 140 -1.58 1.40 11.23
CA ALA A 140 -0.28 1.66 11.86
C ALA A 140 0.46 2.79 11.14
N VAL A 141 0.53 2.77 9.81
CA VAL A 141 1.14 3.86 9.01
C VAL A 141 0.42 5.19 9.26
N CYS A 142 -0.92 5.19 9.20
CA CYS A 142 -1.73 6.39 9.44
C CYS A 142 -1.48 6.95 10.85
N ARG A 143 -1.54 6.11 11.88
CA ARG A 143 -1.32 6.51 13.28
C ARG A 143 0.08 7.08 13.49
N LEU A 144 1.12 6.42 12.97
CA LEU A 144 2.50 6.87 13.13
C LEU A 144 2.78 8.15 12.32
N SER A 145 2.05 8.39 11.22
CA SER A 145 2.17 9.61 10.40
C SER A 145 1.62 10.87 11.08
N TYR A 146 0.82 10.71 12.15
CA TYR A 146 0.24 11.80 12.92
C TYR A 146 0.89 11.99 14.30
N MET A 147 1.93 11.20 14.62
CA MET A 147 2.67 11.34 15.87
C MET A 147 3.56 12.59 15.87
N ASP A 148 4.08 12.96 17.04
CA ASP A 148 5.13 13.97 17.14
C ASP A 148 6.34 13.58 16.27
N GLU A 149 6.76 14.49 15.40
CA GLU A 149 7.90 14.34 14.48
C GLU A 149 9.22 14.09 15.23
N SER A 150 9.34 14.59 16.47
CA SER A 150 10.53 14.40 17.29
C SER A 150 10.76 12.94 17.72
N SER A 151 9.72 12.11 17.67
CA SER A 151 9.78 10.72 18.11
C SER A 151 10.52 9.83 17.09
N PRO A 152 11.46 8.97 17.52
CA PRO A 152 12.16 8.06 16.62
C PRO A 152 11.21 7.05 15.94
N ASN A 153 10.09 6.75 16.60
CA ASN A 153 9.04 5.83 16.13
C ASN A 153 8.06 6.49 15.14
N SER A 154 8.11 7.81 14.98
CA SER A 154 7.17 8.56 14.15
C SER A 154 7.42 8.38 12.65
N LEU A 155 6.35 8.49 11.87
CA LEU A 155 6.38 8.73 10.42
C LEU A 155 6.03 10.18 10.06
N ALA A 156 5.62 11.01 11.02
CA ALA A 156 5.39 12.43 10.76
C ALA A 156 6.70 13.10 10.31
N GLY A 157 6.61 13.96 9.29
CA GLY A 157 7.75 14.59 8.64
C GLY A 157 8.64 13.66 7.82
N ARG A 158 8.38 12.34 7.82
CA ARG A 158 9.19 11.35 7.09
C ARG A 158 8.54 10.95 5.78
N ARG A 159 9.37 10.69 4.77
CA ARG A 159 8.91 10.22 3.47
C ARG A 159 8.60 8.73 3.53
N PHE A 160 7.33 8.38 3.34
CA PHE A 160 6.86 7.00 3.28
C PHE A 160 6.48 6.58 1.86
N GLY A 161 6.80 5.36 1.45
CA GLY A 161 6.43 4.82 0.14
C GLY A 161 6.26 3.30 0.12
N ILE A 162 5.41 2.77 -0.76
CA ILE A 162 5.35 1.33 -1.05
C ILE A 162 6.13 1.06 -2.34
N ARG A 163 7.19 0.26 -2.21
CA ARG A 163 8.04 -0.14 -3.34
C ARG A 163 7.47 -1.35 -4.06
N ASN A 164 6.98 -2.35 -3.33
CA ASN A 164 6.49 -3.62 -3.89
C ASN A 164 5.49 -4.29 -2.94
N ALA A 165 4.54 -5.04 -3.48
CA ALA A 165 3.61 -5.87 -2.71
C ALA A 165 3.47 -7.25 -3.35
N GLY A 166 4.32 -8.19 -2.92
CA GLY A 166 4.44 -9.51 -3.54
C GLY A 166 3.70 -10.59 -2.76
N LEU A 167 2.81 -11.34 -3.43
CA LEU A 167 2.15 -12.49 -2.81
C LEU A 167 2.98 -13.76 -2.98
N ILE A 168 3.39 -14.37 -1.86
CA ILE A 168 4.15 -15.62 -1.82
C ILE A 168 3.30 -16.67 -1.08
N ARG A 169 2.72 -17.60 -1.85
CA ARG A 169 1.74 -18.58 -1.34
C ARG A 169 0.56 -17.86 -0.69
N THR A 170 0.42 -17.94 0.63
CA THR A 170 -0.65 -17.29 1.43
C THR A 170 -0.13 -16.14 2.29
N SER A 171 1.09 -15.67 2.01
CA SER A 171 1.69 -14.54 2.70
C SER A 171 1.92 -13.39 1.74
N LEU A 172 1.70 -12.17 2.21
CA LEU A 172 2.03 -10.95 1.49
C LEU A 172 3.32 -10.36 2.05
N HIS A 173 4.26 -10.06 1.17
CA HIS A 173 5.49 -9.36 1.49
C HIS A 173 5.36 -7.92 0.99
N LEU A 174 5.37 -6.96 1.91
CA LEU A 174 5.37 -5.54 1.57
C LEU A 174 6.79 -4.99 1.70
N GLU A 175 7.30 -4.45 0.60
CA GLU A 175 8.53 -3.65 0.59
C GLU A 175 8.13 -2.17 0.67
N PHE A 176 8.58 -1.47 1.71
CA PHE A 176 8.26 -0.07 1.91
C PHE A 176 9.51 0.74 2.25
N LEU A 177 9.45 2.04 1.97
CA LEU A 177 10.53 2.99 2.15
C LEU A 177 10.17 3.95 3.28
N VAL A 178 11.13 4.21 4.18
CA VAL A 178 11.08 5.31 5.15
C VAL A 178 12.35 6.13 4.93
N ASP A 179 12.19 7.38 4.48
CA ASP A 179 13.30 8.26 4.07
C ASP A 179 14.26 7.58 3.09
N GLY A 180 13.69 6.83 2.14
CA GLY A 180 14.43 6.08 1.12
C GLY A 180 15.08 4.79 1.60
N ARG A 181 15.02 4.46 2.90
CA ARG A 181 15.54 3.20 3.44
C ARG A 181 14.53 2.07 3.27
N LEU A 182 14.99 0.96 2.69
CA LEU A 182 14.17 -0.23 2.44
C LEU A 182 13.86 -0.97 3.75
N ASN A 183 12.59 -1.33 3.90
CA ASN A 183 12.09 -2.22 4.95
C ASN A 183 11.18 -3.26 4.29
N ILE A 184 11.17 -4.48 4.82
CA ILE A 184 10.37 -5.60 4.32
C ILE A 184 9.60 -6.21 5.47
N ILE A 185 8.27 -6.24 5.35
CA ILE A 185 7.38 -6.87 6.31
C ILE A 185 6.63 -8.04 5.67
N GLU A 186 6.57 -9.17 6.37
CA GLU A 186 5.73 -10.31 6.04
C GLU A 186 4.40 -10.21 6.78
N LEU A 187 3.30 -10.28 6.03
CA LEU A 187 1.94 -10.49 6.56
C LEU A 187 1.53 -11.92 6.25
N ASN A 188 1.26 -12.72 7.27
CA ASN A 188 0.96 -14.13 7.14
C ASN A 188 -0.14 -14.57 8.12
N PRO A 189 -1.41 -14.63 7.65
CA PRO A 189 -2.53 -14.99 8.51
C PRO A 189 -2.48 -16.44 9.01
N ALA A 190 -1.73 -17.32 8.34
CA ALA A 190 -1.60 -18.73 8.71
C ALA A 190 -0.65 -18.95 9.90
N LYS A 191 0.19 -17.97 10.25
CA LYS A 191 1.06 -18.06 11.43
C LYS A 191 0.24 -18.01 12.72
N ARG A 192 0.50 -18.95 13.64
CA ARG A 192 -0.15 -19.00 14.97
C ARG A 192 0.27 -17.85 15.88
N LYS A 193 1.50 -17.37 15.75
CA LYS A 193 2.09 -16.23 16.50
C LYS A 193 2.82 -15.34 15.51
N LYS A 194 2.86 -14.02 15.78
CA LYS A 194 3.52 -13.01 14.91
C LYS A 194 3.03 -13.07 13.47
N LYS A 195 1.76 -12.73 13.26
CA LYS A 195 1.14 -12.67 11.92
C LYS A 195 1.73 -11.54 11.05
N ALA A 196 2.42 -10.58 11.67
CA ALA A 196 3.21 -9.56 11.02
C ALA A 196 4.65 -9.64 11.56
N GLU A 197 5.65 -9.61 10.67
CA GLU A 197 7.06 -9.75 11.04
C GLU A 197 7.95 -8.89 10.12
N LEU A 198 8.85 -8.11 10.70
CA LEU A 198 9.86 -7.37 9.93
C LEU A 198 10.97 -8.35 9.52
N LEU A 199 11.07 -8.62 8.22
CA LEU A 199 12.09 -9.50 7.63
C LEU A 199 13.39 -8.75 7.34
N PHE A 200 13.30 -7.45 7.05
CA PHE A 200 14.43 -6.60 6.75
C PHE A 200 14.13 -5.14 7.12
N GLY A 201 15.16 -4.40 7.49
CA GLY A 201 15.07 -3.00 7.92
C GLY A 201 15.38 -2.84 9.40
N ASP A 202 16.02 -1.74 9.74
CA ASP A 202 16.47 -1.43 11.10
C ASP A 202 15.87 -0.13 11.64
N SER A 203 15.06 0.58 10.84
CA SER A 203 14.45 1.85 11.24
C SER A 203 13.47 1.68 12.40
N GLU A 204 13.55 2.57 13.38
CA GLU A 204 12.65 2.56 14.54
C GLU A 204 11.18 2.73 14.13
N ALA A 205 10.91 3.52 13.08
CA ALA A 205 9.56 3.64 12.52
C ALA A 205 9.04 2.31 11.96
N ALA A 206 9.86 1.52 11.24
CA ALA A 206 9.43 0.20 10.74
C ALA A 206 9.18 -0.80 11.88
N LYS A 207 10.00 -0.77 12.94
CA LYS A 207 9.75 -1.56 14.15
C LYS A 207 8.45 -1.12 14.85
N ALA A 208 8.20 0.18 14.90
CA ALA A 208 6.98 0.75 15.46
C ALA A 208 5.73 0.33 14.68
N ILE A 209 5.78 0.26 13.35
CA ILE A 209 4.67 -0.27 12.52
C ILE A 209 4.29 -1.67 13.00
N VAL A 210 5.25 -2.60 13.09
CA VAL A 210 4.99 -3.99 13.52
C VAL A 210 4.48 -4.05 14.97
N ALA A 211 5.01 -3.21 15.85
CA ALA A 211 4.59 -3.13 17.24
C ALA A 211 3.13 -2.66 17.37
N VAL A 212 2.71 -1.65 16.59
CA VAL A 212 1.34 -1.15 16.56
C VAL A 212 0.37 -2.17 15.97
N MET A 213 0.76 -2.91 14.92
CA MET A 213 -0.05 -3.98 14.34
C MET A 213 -0.32 -5.15 15.30
N SER A 214 0.51 -5.29 16.34
CA SER A 214 0.43 -6.38 17.32
C SER A 214 -0.37 -6.02 18.58
N GLN A 215 -0.89 -4.78 18.66
CA GLN A 215 -1.76 -4.29 19.75
C GLN A 215 -3.22 -4.61 19.47
#